data_AF-A0AAE1XVK2-F1
#
_entry.id   AF-A0AAE1XVK2-F1
#
_cell.length_a   1.000
_cell.length_b   1.000
_cell.length_c   1.000
_cell.angle_alpha   90.00
_cell.angle_beta   90.00
_cell.angle_gamma   90.00
#
_symmetry.space_group_name_H-M   'P 1'
#
loop_
_entity.id
_entity.type
_entity.pdbx_description
1 polymer ?
#
loop_
_entity_poly.entity_id
_entity_poly.type
_entity_poly.pdbx_seq_one_letter_code
_entity_poly.pdbx_strand_id
1 'polypeptide(L)'
;MGKEGAFISLILLLLVCFLCSSRGGGGGGVVFVSAEGKVVRHSQGNESRSWCIVKPSTSQEKLDDIIQYCCTQSKVDCKVIQAGGSCYRPPNKISDASVVMNIYYHLHGTQNFTCDFKGSGLIVKTDPSVDKCIYQA
;
A
#
# COMPACT_ATOMS: atom_id res chain seq x y z
N MET A 1 39.38 49.16 25.27
CA MET A 1 38.21 48.26 25.34
C MET A 1 38.57 47.04 24.50
N GLY A 2 39.04 45.93 25.08
CA GLY A 2 38.39 45.14 26.12
C GLY A 2 37.26 44.32 25.48
N LYS A 3 37.08 43.02 25.69
CA LYS A 3 37.67 42.01 26.60
C LYS A 3 37.34 40.64 25.93
N GLU A 4 38.29 39.73 25.72
CA GLU A 4 38.51 38.53 26.58
C GLU A 4 37.32 37.57 26.49
N GLY A 5 37.44 36.33 26.00
CA GLY A 5 38.37 35.28 26.41
C GLY A 5 37.53 34.07 26.80
N ALA A 6 37.84 32.87 26.28
CA ALA A 6 37.17 31.57 26.45
C ALA A 6 35.85 31.31 25.67
N PHE A 7 35.71 31.53 24.36
CA PHE A 7 36.45 30.94 23.24
C PHE A 7 36.59 29.38 23.27
N ILE A 8 36.08 28.78 22.20
CA ILE A 8 36.54 27.56 21.49
C ILE A 8 36.05 26.17 21.94
N SER A 9 35.57 25.91 23.16
CA SER A 9 35.28 24.50 23.54
C SER A 9 33.84 23.99 23.32
N LEU A 10 32.82 24.85 23.22
CA LEU A 10 31.40 24.40 23.20
C LEU A 10 30.72 24.45 21.82
N ILE A 11 31.29 25.19 20.86
CA ILE A 11 30.71 25.39 19.52
C ILE A 11 30.97 24.18 18.61
N LEU A 12 32.01 23.38 18.87
CA LEU A 12 32.34 22.20 18.06
C LEU A 12 31.44 20.98 18.33
N LEU A 13 30.75 20.90 19.48
CA LEU A 13 29.79 19.83 19.77
C LEU A 13 28.40 20.08 19.14
N LEU A 14 28.03 21.33 18.88
CA LEU A 14 26.74 21.66 18.24
C LEU A 14 26.79 21.59 16.70
N LEU A 15 27.98 21.73 16.10
CA LEU A 15 28.16 21.60 14.65
C LEU A 15 28.09 20.14 14.15
N VAL A 16 28.25 19.14 15.02
CA VAL A 16 27.98 17.73 14.66
C VAL A 16 26.47 17.48 14.50
N CYS A 17 25.61 18.22 15.22
CA CYS A 17 24.15 18.11 15.08
C CYS A 17 23.62 18.80 13.81
N PHE A 18 24.29 19.84 13.32
CA PHE A 18 23.79 20.64 12.19
C PHE A 18 24.01 20.01 10.80
N LEU A 19 24.92 19.03 10.68
CA LEU A 19 25.11 18.29 9.43
C LEU A 19 24.10 17.14 9.19
N CYS A 20 23.11 16.94 10.08
CA CYS A 20 22.05 15.93 9.90
C CYS A 20 20.66 16.55 9.62
N SER A 21 20.60 17.78 9.11
CA SER A 21 19.31 18.47 8.90
C SER A 21 19.02 18.91 7.46
N SER A 22 19.68 18.34 6.43
CA SER A 22 19.24 18.60 5.04
C SER A 22 19.55 17.51 4.03
N ARG A 23 18.60 16.58 3.86
CA ARG A 23 18.07 16.23 2.53
C ARG A 23 16.66 15.66 2.71
N GLY A 24 15.67 16.34 2.13
CA GLY A 24 14.26 16.09 2.38
C GLY A 24 13.68 14.85 1.68
N GLY A 25 12.45 14.55 2.09
CA GLY A 25 11.36 14.11 1.22
C GLY A 25 11.34 12.63 0.80
N GLY A 26 10.29 11.94 1.25
CA GLY A 26 9.72 10.77 0.56
C GLY A 26 10.14 9.42 1.11
N GLY A 27 9.16 8.57 1.42
CA GLY A 27 9.35 7.24 2.00
C GLY A 27 10.36 6.38 1.23
N GLY A 28 11.43 5.99 1.92
CA GLY A 28 12.41 5.02 1.47
C GLY A 28 12.86 4.24 2.69
N GLY A 29 12.64 2.93 2.68
CA GLY A 29 12.83 2.04 3.82
C GLY A 29 14.23 2.10 4.45
N VAL A 30 14.27 1.91 5.76
CA VAL A 30 15.51 1.75 6.53
C VAL A 30 16.22 0.47 6.09
N VAL A 31 17.43 0.59 5.54
CA VAL A 31 18.27 -0.57 5.19
C VAL A 31 19.38 -0.66 6.24
N PHE A 32 19.28 -1.63 7.13
CA PHE A 32 20.33 -1.93 8.10
C PHE A 32 21.41 -2.78 7.42
N VAL A 33 22.62 -2.25 7.29
CA VAL A 33 23.78 -2.98 6.75
C VAL A 33 24.52 -3.63 7.91
N SER A 34 24.47 -4.96 8.01
CA SER A 34 25.30 -5.72 8.97
C SER A 34 26.75 -5.75 8.49
N ALA A 35 27.71 -5.81 9.43
CA ALA A 35 29.15 -5.81 9.16
C ALA A 35 29.64 -6.98 8.27
N GLU A 36 28.79 -7.99 8.06
CA GLU A 36 28.99 -9.13 7.16
C GLU A 36 28.46 -8.92 5.73
N GLY A 37 28.15 -7.67 5.34
CA GLY A 37 27.83 -7.30 3.95
C GLY A 37 26.52 -7.86 3.41
N LYS A 38 25.73 -8.54 4.25
CA LYS A 38 24.39 -9.01 3.90
C LYS A 38 23.39 -7.88 4.15
N VAL A 39 22.84 -7.34 3.07
CA VAL A 39 21.63 -6.51 3.11
C VAL A 39 20.48 -7.40 3.53
N VAL A 40 20.26 -7.54 4.84
CA VAL A 40 19.02 -8.09 5.36
C VAL A 40 17.95 -7.02 5.16
N ARG A 41 17.19 -7.15 4.07
CA ARG A 41 15.88 -6.53 3.99
C ARG A 41 15.04 -7.19 5.08
N HIS A 42 15.04 -6.62 6.27
CA HIS A 42 13.87 -6.76 7.13
C HIS A 42 12.75 -6.02 6.38
N SER A 43 12.01 -6.75 5.54
CA SER A 43 10.60 -6.44 5.34
C SER A 43 10.01 -6.54 6.73
N GLN A 44 10.02 -5.41 7.45
CA GLN A 44 9.23 -5.20 8.63
C GLN A 44 7.79 -5.07 8.14
N GLY A 45 7.28 -6.20 7.67
CA GLY A 45 5.92 -6.40 7.20
C GLY A 45 5.30 -7.45 8.10
N ASN A 46 5.17 -7.11 9.39
CA ASN A 46 3.99 -7.51 10.11
C ASN A 46 2.88 -6.48 9.83
N GLU A 47 2.74 -6.10 8.55
CA GLU A 47 1.48 -5.61 8.05
C GLU A 47 0.71 -6.89 7.81
N SER A 48 -0.27 -7.17 8.68
CA SER A 48 -1.18 -8.27 8.48
C SER A 48 -1.82 -8.11 7.09
N ARG A 49 -1.27 -8.80 6.08
CA ARG A 49 -1.74 -8.73 4.70
C ARG A 49 -3.22 -9.03 4.72
N SER A 50 -3.98 -8.02 4.35
CA SER A 50 -5.43 -8.07 4.27
C SER A 50 -5.82 -7.73 2.86
N TRP A 51 -6.76 -8.50 2.33
CA TRP A 51 -7.31 -8.30 1.01
C TRP A 51 -8.78 -7.96 1.17
N CYS A 52 -9.26 -7.12 0.27
CA CYS A 52 -10.68 -6.81 0.18
C CYS A 52 -11.28 -7.54 -1.01
N ILE A 53 -12.19 -8.47 -0.74
CA ILE A 53 -12.94 -9.19 -1.78
C ILE A 53 -14.42 -8.83 -1.70
N VAL A 54 -15.16 -9.01 -2.79
CA VAL A 54 -16.61 -8.82 -2.78
C VAL A 54 -17.29 -10.07 -2.23
N LYS A 55 -18.42 -9.89 -1.54
CA LYS A 55 -19.24 -11.01 -1.08
C LYS A 55 -19.90 -11.68 -2.27
N PRO A 56 -19.88 -13.02 -2.35
CA PRO A 56 -20.52 -13.74 -3.44
C PRO A 56 -22.06 -13.63 -3.42
N SER A 57 -22.64 -13.20 -2.29
CA SER A 57 -24.07 -12.92 -2.14
C SER A 57 -24.51 -11.55 -2.68
N THR A 58 -23.58 -10.76 -3.24
CA THR A 58 -23.88 -9.44 -3.81
C THR A 58 -24.61 -9.59 -5.14
N SER A 59 -25.72 -8.85 -5.32
CA SER A 59 -26.48 -8.84 -6.57
C SER A 59 -25.64 -8.37 -7.74
N GLN A 60 -25.89 -8.93 -8.94
CA GLN A 60 -25.17 -8.60 -10.17
C GLN A 60 -25.13 -7.09 -10.46
N GLU A 61 -26.26 -6.40 -10.29
CA GLU A 61 -26.40 -4.95 -10.50
C GLU A 61 -25.46 -4.14 -9.60
N LYS A 62 -25.31 -4.55 -8.33
CA LYS A 62 -24.37 -3.90 -7.40
C LYS A 62 -22.92 -4.18 -7.77
N LEU A 63 -22.62 -5.36 -8.30
CA LEU A 63 -21.25 -5.67 -8.75
C LEU A 63 -20.83 -4.75 -9.89
N ASP A 64 -21.71 -4.52 -10.87
CA ASP A 64 -21.45 -3.58 -11.96
C ASP A 64 -21.24 -2.14 -11.45
N ASP A 65 -22.08 -1.67 -10.51
CA ASP A 65 -21.93 -0.36 -9.87
C ASP A 65 -20.58 -0.22 -9.15
N ILE A 66 -20.18 -1.23 -8.38
CA ILE A 66 -18.89 -1.29 -7.69
C ILE A 66 -17.72 -1.25 -8.68
N ILE A 67 -17.80 -2.06 -9.75
CA ILE A 67 -16.75 -2.10 -10.78
C ILE A 67 -16.63 -0.73 -11.43
N GLN A 68 -17.74 -0.14 -11.89
CA GLN A 68 -17.75 1.17 -12.53
C GLN A 68 -17.23 2.27 -11.59
N TYR A 69 -17.61 2.23 -10.31
CA TYR A 69 -17.12 3.16 -9.29
C TYR A 69 -15.62 3.05 -9.08
N CYS A 70 -15.09 1.83 -8.94
CA CYS A 70 -13.65 1.60 -8.77
C CYS A 70 -12.90 2.04 -10.03
N CYS A 71 -13.40 1.73 -11.22
CA CYS A 71 -12.77 2.15 -12.49
C CYS A 71 -12.82 3.65 -12.75
N THR A 72 -13.73 4.38 -12.09
CA THR A 72 -13.74 5.85 -12.12
C THR A 72 -12.54 6.42 -11.36
N GLN A 73 -11.93 5.65 -10.46
CA GLN A 73 -10.72 6.07 -9.75
C GLN A 73 -9.50 5.91 -10.66
N SER A 74 -8.81 7.02 -10.95
CA SER A 74 -7.66 7.05 -11.86
C SER A 74 -6.48 6.15 -11.45
N LYS A 75 -6.43 5.68 -10.19
CA LYS A 75 -5.37 4.81 -9.68
C LYS A 75 -5.73 3.32 -9.73
N VAL A 76 -6.96 2.97 -10.09
CA VAL A 76 -7.40 1.57 -10.17
C VAL A 76 -7.22 1.06 -11.59
N ASP A 77 -6.37 0.06 -11.76
CA ASP A 77 -6.11 -0.57 -13.06
C ASP A 77 -7.22 -1.55 -13.45
N CYS A 78 -8.33 -1.05 -14.00
CA CYS A 78 -9.41 -1.91 -14.49
C CYS A 78 -9.07 -2.73 -15.74
N LYS A 79 -7.88 -2.55 -16.33
CA LYS A 79 -7.43 -3.37 -17.47
C LYS A 79 -7.23 -4.83 -17.10
N VAL A 80 -6.93 -5.14 -15.83
CA VAL A 80 -6.68 -6.52 -15.39
C VAL A 80 -7.94 -7.38 -15.34
N ILE A 81 -9.12 -6.74 -15.28
CA ILE A 81 -10.44 -7.38 -15.28
C ILE A 81 -11.17 -7.25 -16.62
N GLN A 82 -10.56 -6.64 -17.63
CA GLN A 82 -11.15 -6.56 -18.97
C GLN A 82 -10.68 -7.73 -19.84
N ALA A 83 -11.34 -7.94 -20.98
CA ALA A 83 -10.99 -9.02 -21.91
C ALA A 83 -9.50 -9.00 -22.26
N GLY A 84 -8.80 -10.09 -21.90
CA GLY A 84 -7.34 -10.22 -22.06
C GLY A 84 -6.50 -9.84 -20.83
N GLY A 85 -7.14 -9.41 -19.73
CA GLY A 85 -6.48 -9.15 -18.46
C GLY A 85 -6.09 -10.43 -17.71
N SER A 86 -5.08 -10.33 -16.84
CA SER A 86 -4.55 -11.47 -16.06
C SER A 86 -5.58 -12.12 -15.14
N CYS A 87 -6.59 -11.35 -14.73
CA CYS A 87 -7.64 -11.75 -13.82
C CYS A 87 -9.03 -11.88 -14.48
N TYR A 88 -9.10 -11.72 -15.79
CA TYR A 88 -10.37 -11.74 -16.51
C TYR A 88 -11.00 -13.14 -16.50
N ARG A 89 -12.19 -13.27 -15.91
CA ARG A 89 -12.90 -14.55 -15.81
C ARG A 89 -14.41 -14.40 -16.10
N PRO A 90 -14.82 -14.36 -17.39
CA PRO A 90 -16.23 -14.42 -17.74
C PRO A 90 -16.81 -15.82 -17.40
N PRO A 91 -18.07 -15.94 -16.91
CA PRO A 91 -19.09 -14.92 -16.64
C PRO A 91 -19.06 -14.36 -15.20
N ASN A 92 -17.95 -14.52 -14.47
CA ASN A 92 -17.91 -14.35 -13.03
C ASN A 92 -17.49 -12.92 -12.60
N LYS A 93 -18.42 -11.95 -12.65
CA LYS A 93 -18.14 -10.56 -12.24
C LYS A 93 -17.75 -10.41 -10.76
N ILE A 94 -18.00 -11.43 -9.93
CA ILE A 94 -17.56 -11.46 -8.53
C ILE A 94 -16.02 -11.41 -8.48
N SER A 95 -15.35 -12.10 -9.40
CA SER A 95 -13.90 -12.07 -9.53
C SER A 95 -13.42 -10.68 -9.95
N ASP A 96 -14.06 -10.11 -10.97
CA ASP A 96 -13.70 -8.78 -11.49
C ASP A 96 -13.87 -7.69 -10.40
N ALA A 97 -15.01 -7.69 -9.70
CA ALA A 97 -15.30 -6.78 -8.60
C ALA A 97 -14.31 -6.95 -7.44
N SER A 98 -13.96 -8.19 -7.07
CA SER A 98 -13.01 -8.46 -5.99
C SER A 98 -11.62 -7.89 -6.30
N VAL A 99 -11.16 -8.00 -7.54
CA VAL A 99 -9.83 -7.50 -7.94
C VAL A 99 -9.79 -5.97 -7.86
N VAL A 100 -10.78 -5.28 -8.42
CA VAL A 100 -10.80 -3.80 -8.38
C VAL A 100 -11.05 -3.25 -6.98
N MET A 101 -11.88 -3.91 -6.17
CA MET A 101 -12.09 -3.57 -4.77
C MET A 101 -10.81 -3.73 -3.96
N ASN A 102 -10.04 -4.79 -4.23
CA ASN A 102 -8.77 -5.01 -3.56
C ASN A 102 -7.78 -3.88 -3.90
N ILE A 103 -7.62 -3.54 -5.17
CA ILE A 103 -6.76 -2.42 -5.60
C ILE A 103 -7.21 -1.12 -4.91
N TYR A 104 -8.51 -0.83 -4.93
CA TYR A 104 -9.07 0.35 -4.24
C TYR A 104 -8.77 0.34 -2.73
N TYR A 105 -8.88 -0.81 -2.07
CA TYR A 105 -8.60 -0.97 -0.65
C TYR A 105 -7.16 -0.59 -0.28
N HIS A 106 -6.18 -1.04 -1.06
CA HIS A 106 -4.77 -0.68 -0.83
C HIS A 106 -4.49 0.78 -1.14
N LEU A 107 -5.11 1.34 -2.19
CA LEU A 107 -4.95 2.74 -2.56
C LEU A 107 -5.50 3.73 -1.51
N HIS A 108 -6.57 3.34 -0.81
CA HIS A 108 -7.27 4.17 0.17
C HIS A 108 -6.92 3.83 1.63
N GLY A 109 -5.86 3.05 1.86
CA GLY A 109 -5.24 2.91 3.18
C GLY A 109 -5.67 1.70 4.01
N THR A 110 -6.06 0.59 3.38
CA THR A 110 -6.31 -0.72 4.01
C THR A 110 -7.20 -0.68 5.27
N GLN A 111 -8.20 0.21 5.31
CA GLN A 111 -9.10 0.36 6.45
C GLN A 111 -10.37 -0.48 6.31
N ASN A 112 -10.94 -0.90 7.44
CA ASN A 112 -12.17 -1.69 7.45
C ASN A 112 -13.34 -1.02 6.71
N PHE A 113 -13.47 0.29 6.84
CA PHE A 113 -14.51 1.06 6.17
C PHE A 113 -14.31 1.17 4.65
N THR A 114 -13.08 1.07 4.16
CA THR A 114 -12.75 1.16 2.73
C THR A 114 -13.28 -0.06 1.97
N CYS A 115 -13.34 -1.22 2.63
CA CYS A 115 -13.85 -2.46 2.05
C CYS A 115 -15.36 -2.65 2.24
N ASP A 116 -16.09 -1.71 2.87
CA ASP A 116 -17.50 -1.95 3.18
C ASP A 116 -18.38 -2.00 1.90
N PHE A 117 -18.14 -1.10 0.92
CA PHE A 117 -18.91 -1.01 -0.35
C PHE A 117 -20.43 -1.22 -0.14
N LYS A 118 -21.02 -0.50 0.82
CA LYS A 118 -22.43 -0.63 1.23
C LYS A 118 -22.79 -2.04 1.73
N GLY A 119 -21.91 -2.63 2.54
CA GLY A 119 -22.00 -4.00 3.06
C GLY A 119 -21.67 -5.12 2.06
N SER A 120 -21.17 -4.80 0.88
CA SER A 120 -20.88 -5.78 -0.19
C SER A 120 -19.45 -6.33 -0.15
N GLY A 121 -18.51 -5.71 0.57
CA GLY A 121 -17.15 -6.23 0.68
C GLY A 121 -16.86 -7.02 1.95
N LEU A 122 -15.77 -7.77 1.90
CA LEU A 122 -15.28 -8.66 2.94
C LEU A 122 -13.75 -8.55 3.00
N ILE A 123 -13.22 -8.27 4.19
CA ILE A 123 -11.79 -8.30 4.42
C ILE A 123 -11.37 -9.72 4.79
N VAL A 124 -10.42 -10.25 4.04
CA VAL A 124 -9.81 -11.56 4.28
C VAL A 124 -8.34 -11.38 4.63
N LYS A 125 -7.83 -12.21 5.53
CA LYS A 125 -6.40 -12.28 5.87
C LYS A 125 -5.68 -13.43 5.17
N THR A 126 -6.41 -14.12 4.30
CA THR A 126 -5.93 -15.23 3.48
C THR A 126 -5.87 -14.73 2.06
N ASP A 127 -4.75 -14.96 1.39
CA ASP A 127 -4.54 -14.59 -0.01
C ASP A 127 -5.66 -15.20 -0.89
N PRO A 128 -6.50 -14.38 -1.53
CA PRO A 128 -7.58 -14.85 -2.39
C PRO A 128 -7.11 -15.07 -3.84
N SER A 129 -5.81 -15.10 -4.10
CA SER A 129 -5.26 -15.32 -5.44
C SER A 129 -5.68 -16.67 -6.00
N VAL A 130 -6.21 -16.67 -7.23
CA VAL A 130 -6.70 -17.87 -7.91
C VAL A 130 -6.01 -18.01 -9.27
N ASP A 131 -5.29 -19.10 -9.47
CA ASP A 131 -4.54 -19.42 -10.69
C ASP A 131 -3.56 -18.29 -11.11
N LYS A 132 -3.83 -17.65 -12.24
CA LYS A 132 -3.03 -16.58 -12.84
C LYS A 132 -3.45 -15.19 -12.32
N CYS A 133 -4.51 -15.12 -11.51
CA CYS A 133 -4.98 -13.89 -10.93
C CYS A 133 -4.36 -13.69 -9.54
N ILE A 134 -3.36 -12.80 -9.49
CA ILE A 134 -2.66 -12.46 -8.25
C ILE A 134 -3.28 -11.18 -7.66
N TYR A 135 -3.73 -11.28 -6.41
CA TYR A 135 -4.26 -10.14 -5.66
C TYR A 135 -3.13 -9.46 -4.91
N GLN A 136 -2.85 -8.20 -5.25
CA GLN A 136 -1.80 -7.43 -4.58
C GLN A 136 -2.19 -7.13 -3.13
N ALA A 137 -1.24 -7.23 -2.20
CA ALA A 137 -1.41 -6.98 -0.76
C ALA A 137 -0.51 -5.83 -0.30
#